data_AF-A0AAX6HUF1-F1
#
_entry.id   AF-A0AAX6HUF1-F1
#
_cell.length_a   1.000
_cell.length_b   1.000
_cell.length_c   1.000
_cell.angle_alpha   90.00
_cell.angle_beta   90.00
_cell.angle_gamma   90.00
#
_symmetry.space_group_name_H-M   'P 1'
#
loop_
_entity.id
_entity.type
_entity.pdbx_description
1 polymer ?
#
loop_
_entity_poly.entity_id
_entity_poly.type
_entity_poly.pdbx_seq_one_letter_code
_entity_poly.pdbx_strand_id
1 'polypeptide(L)'
;MVSETHFPSSFTKLSSSSPRFCNSISKRIFSDVAGDISVYVDGQSFLLHKFPLVSRSGKIRKMVVDSRDPDLSKLVLLNVPGGSETFELAAKFCYGTNFEITTANVAHLRCVAEYLEMTEDYREENLIARTETYLNEVVSQSLEKSLEVLCACEGLLPIADDVNIVDRCADSVAINASKEQLVSGLARLECDGRSGKLKMDCQDWWVEDLSMLRIDLYQRVVASMRRTGVRSDSIIASIMHYAETSLKCIEKRQAWDSGVLFGDEQRIIVEALVALLANEKITSVPLTFLFGLLRMAIELDATLGCKLELERRIGLQLEIASLDDLLIPSSQTSESVFDVDTVHRILVNFLQRIEEEGSEESLQCGYESEGLKSPSHSSVLKVGRLIDGYLAEIAPDPCLKLQRFMAIIELLPDYARVIEDGLYRAVDIYLKAHPSLTESECKRLCKLIDCQKLSQEAANHAAQNDRLPVQMAVRVLYFEQLRLRSALSGNSGDGSFSHRIISSSGVPSAAVSPRDNYASLRRENRELKLEISRMRVRLSELEKEQDFMKQGMRDGKPGEHGRAFFASISRGIGRMGIFGPAGKGQQNSASSRKSQGPDVKGHRRRQRRSIA
;
A
#
# COMPACT_ATOMS: atom_id res chain seq x y z
N MET A 1 -22.81 48.45 -57.74
CA MET A 1 -22.95 48.83 -56.32
C MET A 1 -21.52 48.78 -55.77
N VAL A 2 -20.80 49.88 -55.57
CA VAL A 2 -21.13 51.10 -54.77
C VAL A 2 -21.32 50.66 -53.30
N SER A 3 -20.54 51.15 -52.32
CA SER A 3 -19.98 52.51 -52.22
C SER A 3 -18.51 52.63 -51.78
N GLU A 4 -17.95 53.78 -52.13
CA GLU A 4 -16.77 54.44 -51.56
C GLU A 4 -17.22 55.44 -50.46
N THR A 5 -16.38 56.08 -49.62
CA THR A 5 -14.90 56.09 -49.51
C THR A 5 -14.49 55.84 -48.02
N HIS A 6 -13.76 56.62 -47.21
CA HIS A 6 -12.97 57.88 -47.29
C HIS A 6 -11.88 57.90 -46.19
N PHE A 7 -10.81 58.71 -46.36
CA PHE A 7 -9.77 58.96 -45.33
C PHE A 7 -10.01 60.29 -44.57
N PRO A 8 -9.26 60.60 -43.51
CA PRO A 8 -8.03 61.37 -43.73
C PRO A 8 -6.80 60.84 -42.96
N SER A 9 -5.63 60.98 -43.58
CA SER A 9 -4.33 60.73 -42.95
C SER A 9 -3.69 62.02 -42.42
N SER A 10 -2.83 61.90 -41.41
CA SER A 10 -1.88 62.95 -41.03
C SER A 10 -0.47 62.37 -40.89
N PHE A 11 0.46 62.90 -41.68
CA PHE A 11 1.86 62.49 -41.69
C PHE A 11 2.69 63.37 -40.74
N THR A 12 3.51 62.76 -39.90
CA THR A 12 4.76 63.36 -39.40
C THR A 12 5.91 62.37 -39.54
N LYS A 13 7.08 62.87 -39.95
CA LYS A 13 8.26 62.06 -40.27
C LYS A 13 9.03 61.73 -38.99
N LEU A 14 9.32 60.46 -38.73
CA LEU A 14 10.45 60.11 -37.87
C LEU A 14 11.72 60.07 -38.73
N SER A 15 12.69 60.91 -38.36
CA SER A 15 14.04 60.89 -38.91
C SER A 15 14.89 59.83 -38.20
N SER A 16 15.84 59.26 -38.93
CA SER A 16 16.78 58.28 -38.39
C SER A 16 17.67 58.88 -37.29
N SER A 17 17.67 58.27 -36.12
CA SER A 17 18.74 58.44 -35.13
C SER A 17 19.02 57.12 -34.41
N SER A 18 20.29 56.82 -34.16
CA SER A 18 20.76 55.52 -33.69
C SER A 18 20.19 55.16 -32.31
N PRO A 19 19.95 53.86 -32.01
CA PRO A 19 19.51 53.44 -30.69
C PRO A 19 20.57 53.79 -29.65
N ARG A 20 20.22 54.67 -28.71
CA ARG A 20 21.03 54.93 -27.53
C ARG A 20 20.87 53.74 -26.59
N PHE A 21 21.99 53.16 -26.14
CA PHE A 21 21.96 52.16 -25.07
C PHE A 21 21.25 52.75 -23.85
N CYS A 22 20.27 52.02 -23.32
CA CYS A 22 19.51 52.48 -22.16
C CYS A 22 20.38 52.40 -20.89
N ASN A 23 20.26 53.39 -20.01
CA ASN A 23 21.13 53.51 -18.84
C ASN A 23 20.88 52.37 -17.85
N SER A 24 21.88 51.50 -17.65
CA SER A 24 21.91 50.58 -16.51
C SER A 24 22.01 51.40 -15.21
N ILE A 25 21.02 51.31 -14.34
CA ILE A 25 21.05 51.97 -13.02
C ILE A 25 22.12 51.27 -12.17
N SER A 26 23.28 51.89 -11.98
CA SER A 26 24.33 51.35 -11.11
C SER A 26 23.95 51.50 -9.65
N LYS A 27 23.67 50.38 -8.98
CA LYS A 27 23.45 50.34 -7.54
C LYS A 27 24.75 50.75 -6.84
N ARG A 28 24.72 51.88 -6.13
CA ARG A 28 25.72 52.19 -5.10
C ARG A 28 25.23 51.57 -3.79
N ILE A 29 25.93 50.57 -3.27
CA ILE A 29 25.61 50.00 -1.95
C ILE A 29 26.09 50.96 -0.83
N PHE A 30 27.10 51.79 -1.12
CA PHE A 30 27.71 52.75 -0.18
C PHE A 30 27.97 54.10 -0.87
N SER A 31 27.83 55.20 -0.13
CA SER A 31 27.77 56.57 -0.68
C SER A 31 29.02 57.42 -0.49
N ASP A 32 29.83 57.13 0.52
CA ASP A 32 30.64 58.17 1.19
C ASP A 32 32.04 58.35 0.58
N VAL A 33 32.44 57.44 -0.30
CA VAL A 33 33.70 57.46 -1.08
C VAL A 33 33.39 56.98 -2.50
N ALA A 34 34.17 57.44 -3.49
CA ALA A 34 34.04 56.97 -4.87
C ALA A 34 34.58 55.55 -5.03
N GLY A 35 33.75 54.64 -5.56
CA GLY A 35 34.13 53.26 -5.85
C GLY A 35 35.23 53.16 -6.91
N ASP A 36 36.17 52.23 -6.70
CA ASP A 36 37.32 51.96 -7.59
C ASP A 36 37.09 50.75 -8.53
N ILE A 37 35.94 50.07 -8.41
CA ILE A 37 35.60 48.92 -9.25
C ILE A 37 34.09 48.79 -9.49
N SER A 38 33.71 48.53 -10.74
CA SER A 38 32.35 48.20 -11.16
C SER A 38 32.20 46.69 -11.33
N VAL A 39 31.42 46.03 -10.47
CA VAL A 39 31.12 44.59 -10.62
C VAL A 39 29.79 44.43 -11.33
N TYR A 40 29.78 43.71 -12.44
CA TYR A 40 28.57 43.36 -13.19
C TYR A 40 28.14 41.94 -12.83
N VAL A 41 26.86 41.78 -12.49
CA VAL A 41 26.23 40.49 -12.13
C VAL A 41 24.87 40.44 -12.80
N ASP A 42 24.69 39.48 -13.72
CA ASP A 42 23.42 39.15 -14.37
C ASP A 42 22.65 40.39 -14.92
N GLY A 43 23.41 41.33 -15.50
CA GLY A 43 22.90 42.59 -16.07
C GLY A 43 22.82 43.77 -15.10
N GLN A 44 22.85 43.56 -13.77
CA GLN A 44 22.99 44.64 -12.79
C GLN A 44 24.46 45.07 -12.64
N SER A 45 24.68 46.34 -12.26
CA SER A 45 26.03 46.89 -12.02
C SER A 45 26.13 47.48 -10.62
N PHE A 46 27.18 47.11 -9.90
CA PHE A 46 27.46 47.53 -8.54
C PHE A 46 28.77 48.33 -8.51
N LEU A 47 28.72 49.58 -8.07
CA LEU A 47 29.92 50.40 -7.87
C LEU A 47 30.43 50.18 -6.43
N LEU A 48 31.61 49.58 -6.31
CA LEU A 48 32.17 49.03 -5.08
C LEU A 48 33.65 49.41 -4.91
N HIS A 49 34.27 48.91 -3.83
CA HIS A 49 35.68 49.07 -3.49
C HIS A 49 36.41 47.72 -3.57
N LYS A 50 37.62 47.68 -4.16
CA LYS A 50 38.46 46.48 -4.29
C LYS A 50 38.77 45.88 -2.93
N PHE A 51 39.25 46.69 -1.97
CA PHE A 51 39.78 46.20 -0.69
C PHE A 51 38.78 45.36 0.13
N PRO A 52 37.55 45.82 0.44
CA PRO A 52 36.55 45.01 1.13
C PRO A 52 36.28 43.66 0.46
N LEU A 53 36.16 43.64 -0.88
CA LEU A 53 35.83 42.44 -1.65
C LEU A 53 37.01 41.43 -1.63
N VAL A 54 38.21 41.86 -2.02
CA VAL A 54 39.39 40.95 -2.02
C VAL A 54 39.79 40.51 -0.62
N SER A 55 39.39 41.24 0.44
CA SER A 55 39.63 40.83 1.82
C SER A 55 38.82 39.60 2.26
N ARG A 56 37.72 39.26 1.57
CA ARG A 56 36.85 38.12 1.95
C ARG A 56 36.51 37.14 0.83
N SER A 57 36.64 37.51 -0.44
CA SER A 57 36.37 36.63 -1.58
C SER A 57 37.67 36.21 -2.26
N GLY A 58 37.96 34.92 -2.26
CA GLY A 58 39.08 34.33 -2.99
C GLY A 58 38.95 34.53 -4.50
N LYS A 59 37.76 34.33 -5.06
CA LYS A 59 37.52 34.50 -6.50
C LYS A 59 37.73 35.93 -6.96
N ILE A 60 37.20 36.92 -6.25
CA ILE A 60 37.42 38.33 -6.60
C ILE A 60 38.91 38.70 -6.40
N ARG A 61 39.58 38.18 -5.36
CA ARG A 61 41.04 38.34 -5.20
C ARG A 61 41.82 37.79 -6.39
N LYS A 62 41.56 36.54 -6.81
CA LYS A 62 42.16 35.91 -7.99
C LYS A 62 41.92 36.74 -9.25
N MET A 63 40.66 37.06 -9.57
CA MET A 63 40.30 37.85 -10.76
C MET A 63 40.94 39.24 -10.80
N VAL A 64 41.23 39.87 -9.66
CA VAL A 64 41.98 41.13 -9.59
C VAL A 64 43.49 40.90 -9.79
N VAL A 65 44.07 39.86 -9.17
CA VAL A 65 45.51 39.53 -9.28
C VAL A 65 45.90 39.01 -10.66
N ASP A 66 45.04 38.20 -11.28
CA ASP A 66 45.25 37.64 -12.64
C ASP A 66 45.03 38.69 -13.74
N SER A 67 44.47 39.86 -13.40
CA SER A 67 44.28 40.95 -14.34
C SER A 67 45.61 41.60 -14.72
N ARG A 68 45.84 41.77 -16.02
CA ARG A 68 47.03 42.44 -16.57
C ARG A 68 46.91 43.97 -16.60
N ASP A 69 45.86 44.49 -15.97
CA ASP A 69 45.48 45.90 -15.96
C ASP A 69 45.57 46.43 -14.52
N PRO A 70 46.58 47.25 -14.17
CA PRO A 70 46.71 47.78 -12.81
C PRO A 70 45.51 48.67 -12.43
N ASP A 71 44.86 49.29 -13.42
CA ASP A 71 43.72 50.18 -13.27
C ASP A 71 42.38 49.45 -13.47
N LEU A 72 42.35 48.11 -13.34
CA LEU A 72 41.15 47.27 -13.54
C LEU A 72 39.94 47.86 -12.83
N SER A 73 39.04 48.45 -13.60
CA SER A 73 37.87 49.20 -13.11
C SER A 73 36.56 48.43 -13.29
N LYS A 74 36.61 47.22 -13.88
CA LYS A 74 35.43 46.40 -14.20
C LYS A 74 35.70 44.91 -13.96
N LEU A 75 34.75 44.24 -13.32
CA LEU A 75 34.66 42.78 -13.22
C LEU A 75 33.29 42.32 -13.73
N VAL A 76 33.24 41.13 -14.32
CA VAL A 76 31.98 40.47 -14.70
C VAL A 76 31.92 39.12 -14.02
N LEU A 77 30.89 38.89 -13.21
CA LEU A 77 30.55 37.58 -12.66
C LEU A 77 29.38 37.01 -13.47
N LEU A 78 29.50 35.75 -13.86
CA LEU A 78 28.52 35.03 -14.69
C LEU A 78 27.95 33.87 -13.89
N ASN A 79 26.64 33.61 -14.02
CA ASN A 79 25.93 32.51 -13.36
C ASN A 79 26.10 32.56 -11.83
N VAL A 80 25.79 33.70 -11.22
CA VAL A 80 25.93 33.86 -9.76
C VAL A 80 24.75 33.18 -9.04
N PRO A 81 24.97 32.30 -8.04
CA PRO A 81 23.89 31.63 -7.32
C PRO A 81 22.99 32.64 -6.61
N GLY A 82 21.67 32.54 -6.82
CA GLY A 82 20.71 33.51 -6.30
C GLY A 82 20.81 34.91 -6.93
N GLY A 83 21.56 35.04 -8.04
CA GLY A 83 21.68 36.24 -8.84
C GLY A 83 22.22 37.48 -8.14
N SER A 84 21.97 38.64 -8.75
CA SER A 84 22.46 39.94 -8.30
C SER A 84 22.01 40.37 -6.90
N GLU A 85 20.85 39.90 -6.42
CA GLU A 85 20.34 40.24 -5.09
C GLU A 85 21.08 39.49 -3.98
N THR A 86 21.36 38.20 -4.22
CA THR A 86 22.20 37.39 -3.34
C THR A 86 23.65 37.87 -3.34
N PHE A 87 24.17 38.31 -4.49
CA PHE A 87 25.45 39.02 -4.55
C PHE A 87 25.45 40.32 -3.74
N GLU A 88 24.36 41.09 -3.73
CA GLU A 88 24.26 42.33 -2.96
C GLU A 88 24.41 42.07 -1.45
N LEU A 89 23.89 40.94 -0.94
CA LEU A 89 24.11 40.50 0.45
C LEU A 89 25.57 40.09 0.70
N ALA A 90 26.18 39.31 -0.20
CA ALA A 90 27.60 38.94 -0.08
C ALA A 90 28.54 40.16 -0.13
N ALA A 91 28.22 41.17 -0.94
CA ALA A 91 28.93 42.44 -0.98
C ALA A 91 28.76 43.23 0.33
N LYS A 92 27.54 43.31 0.88
CA LYS A 92 27.29 43.90 2.21
C LYS A 92 28.09 43.20 3.31
N PHE A 93 28.17 41.86 3.28
CA PHE A 93 29.01 41.09 4.21
C PHE A 93 30.49 41.46 4.09
N CYS A 94 31.03 41.60 2.87
CA CYS A 94 32.43 41.99 2.65
C CYS A 94 32.79 43.30 3.36
N TYR A 95 31.90 44.30 3.27
CA TYR A 95 32.02 45.61 3.93
C TYR A 95 31.79 45.57 5.45
N GLY A 96 31.36 44.45 6.02
CA GLY A 96 31.07 44.33 7.45
C GLY A 96 29.69 44.85 7.85
N THR A 97 28.76 45.03 6.90
CA THR A 97 27.36 45.26 7.21
C THR A 97 26.76 43.98 7.79
N ASN A 98 26.24 44.05 9.01
CA ASN A 98 25.49 42.95 9.61
C ASN A 98 24.09 42.85 8.96
N PHE A 99 23.67 41.64 8.66
CA PHE A 99 22.30 41.27 8.31
C PHE A 99 21.97 39.91 8.94
N GLU A 100 20.68 39.58 9.03
CA GLU A 100 20.24 38.33 9.62
C GLU A 100 20.30 37.18 8.61
N ILE A 101 20.85 36.04 9.05
CA ILE A 101 20.78 34.78 8.31
C ILE A 101 19.47 34.10 8.72
N THR A 102 18.65 33.73 7.74
CA THR A 102 17.32 33.13 7.90
C THR A 102 17.20 31.90 7.00
N THR A 103 16.21 31.04 7.26
CA THR A 103 15.91 29.86 6.42
C THR A 103 15.71 30.23 4.95
N ALA A 104 14.99 31.32 4.66
CA ALA A 104 14.79 31.82 3.30
C ALA A 104 16.09 32.25 2.58
N ASN A 105 17.10 32.77 3.30
CA ASN A 105 18.31 33.31 2.68
C ASN A 105 19.57 32.43 2.85
N VAL A 106 19.61 31.49 3.79
CA VAL A 106 20.83 30.73 4.11
C VAL A 106 21.31 29.86 2.94
N ALA A 107 20.42 29.24 2.18
CA ALA A 107 20.80 28.45 0.99
C ALA A 107 21.45 29.34 -0.07
N HIS A 108 20.81 30.48 -0.38
CA HIS A 108 21.30 31.49 -1.31
C HIS A 108 22.69 32.00 -0.90
N LEU A 109 22.84 32.38 0.39
CA LEU A 109 24.09 32.86 0.96
C LEU A 109 25.20 31.79 0.92
N ARG A 110 24.90 30.54 1.28
CA ARG A 110 25.87 29.43 1.28
C ARG A 110 26.37 29.12 -0.13
N CYS A 111 25.48 29.17 -1.13
CA CYS A 111 25.84 28.93 -2.54
C CYS A 111 26.66 30.08 -3.14
N VAL A 112 26.30 31.36 -2.89
CA VAL A 112 27.10 32.49 -3.38
C VAL A 112 28.45 32.56 -2.68
N ALA A 113 28.52 32.18 -1.40
CA ALA A 113 29.75 32.15 -0.63
C ALA A 113 30.74 31.09 -1.18
N GLU A 114 30.24 29.92 -1.60
CA GLU A 114 31.04 28.94 -2.36
C GLU A 114 31.51 29.53 -3.69
N TYR A 115 30.57 30.04 -4.50
CA TYR A 115 30.88 30.61 -5.81
C TYR A 115 31.93 31.73 -5.73
N LEU A 116 31.96 32.52 -4.66
CA LEU A 116 32.90 33.62 -4.43
C LEU A 116 34.18 33.19 -3.68
N GLU A 117 34.32 31.92 -3.30
CA GLU A 117 35.40 31.39 -2.45
C GLU A 117 35.54 32.18 -1.13
N MET A 118 34.46 32.30 -0.37
CA MET A 118 34.42 33.02 0.90
C MET A 118 34.76 32.10 2.08
N THR A 119 35.93 31.47 1.99
CA THR A 119 36.52 30.55 2.98
C THR A 119 37.28 31.28 4.09
N GLU A 120 37.62 30.56 5.16
CA GLU A 120 38.33 31.16 6.30
C GLU A 120 39.81 31.50 6.02
N ASP A 121 40.39 30.97 4.93
CA ASP A 121 41.74 31.33 4.43
C ASP A 121 41.92 32.83 4.17
N TYR A 122 40.81 33.55 3.95
CA TYR A 122 40.79 34.99 3.71
C TYR A 122 40.46 35.80 4.96
N ARG A 123 39.65 35.25 5.87
CA ARG A 123 39.18 35.89 7.11
C ARG A 123 38.47 34.88 8.02
N GLU A 124 38.74 34.90 9.33
CA GLU A 124 37.97 34.16 10.34
C GLU A 124 36.46 34.52 10.30
N GLU A 125 35.59 33.55 10.56
CA GLU A 125 34.12 33.66 10.47
C GLU A 125 33.63 34.18 9.11
N ASN A 126 34.22 33.73 7.99
CA ASN A 126 33.76 34.12 6.66
C ASN A 126 32.36 33.57 6.34
N LEU A 127 31.76 34.00 5.22
CA LEU A 127 30.35 33.75 4.92
C LEU A 127 30.01 32.25 4.78
N ILE A 128 30.95 31.41 4.32
CA ILE A 128 30.78 29.95 4.34
C ILE A 128 30.63 29.46 5.78
N ALA A 129 31.60 29.73 6.66
CA ALA A 129 31.56 29.29 8.06
C ALA A 129 30.28 29.74 8.79
N ARG A 130 29.88 31.01 8.63
CA ARG A 130 28.65 31.53 9.28
C ARG A 130 27.35 30.91 8.75
N THR A 131 27.29 30.55 7.46
CA THR A 131 26.11 29.84 6.92
C THR A 131 26.10 28.36 7.30
N GLU A 132 27.27 27.71 7.36
CA GLU A 132 27.45 26.36 7.89
C GLU A 132 27.02 26.25 9.37
N THR A 133 27.42 27.18 10.24
CA THR A 133 26.96 27.23 11.64
C THR A 133 25.43 27.32 11.73
N TYR A 134 24.80 28.20 10.96
CA TYR A 134 23.34 28.34 10.96
C TYR A 134 22.62 27.07 10.48
N LEU A 135 23.12 26.42 9.42
CA LEU A 135 22.58 25.16 8.92
C LEU A 135 22.65 24.04 9.97
N ASN A 136 23.76 23.94 10.70
CA ASN A 136 24.00 22.85 11.65
C ASN A 136 23.31 23.08 13.02
N GLU A 137 23.29 24.32 13.52
CA GLU A 137 22.76 24.67 14.84
C GLU A 137 21.27 25.06 14.82
N VAL A 138 20.76 25.67 13.75
CA VAL A 138 19.40 26.22 13.68
C VAL A 138 18.49 25.43 12.75
N VAL A 139 18.97 25.06 11.56
CA VAL A 139 18.15 24.37 10.55
C VAL A 139 18.04 22.88 10.88
N SER A 140 19.17 22.19 11.08
CA SER A 140 19.21 20.74 11.32
C SER A 140 18.48 20.27 12.60
N GLN A 141 18.13 21.20 13.49
CA GLN A 141 17.37 20.93 14.73
C GLN A 141 15.85 21.10 14.57
N SER A 142 15.35 21.45 13.37
CA SER A 142 13.92 21.63 13.10
C SER A 142 13.54 21.03 11.73
N LEU A 143 12.43 20.30 11.70
CA LEU A 143 11.86 19.72 10.49
C LEU A 143 11.35 20.83 9.56
N GLU A 144 10.48 21.70 10.08
CA GLU A 144 9.92 22.90 9.41
C GLU A 144 11.01 23.73 8.71
N LYS A 145 12.04 24.15 9.45
CA LYS A 145 13.15 24.96 8.91
C LYS A 145 13.95 24.22 7.85
N SER A 146 14.09 22.91 7.97
CA SER A 146 14.77 22.08 6.96
C SER A 146 13.96 21.99 5.67
N LEU A 147 12.62 22.02 5.74
CA LEU A 147 11.74 22.11 4.56
C LEU A 147 11.79 23.50 3.92
N GLU A 148 11.74 24.59 4.69
CA GLU A 148 11.89 25.96 4.17
C GLU A 148 13.21 26.11 3.37
N VAL A 149 14.30 25.56 3.89
CA VAL A 149 15.62 25.59 3.23
C VAL A 149 15.66 24.70 1.99
N LEU A 150 14.97 23.56 1.97
CA LEU A 150 14.83 22.72 0.76
C LEU A 150 14.06 23.43 -0.34
N CYS A 151 12.92 24.06 -0.03
CA CYS A 151 12.18 24.89 -0.98
C CYS A 151 13.04 26.04 -1.53
N ALA A 152 13.86 26.67 -0.67
CA ALA A 152 14.82 27.71 -1.10
C ALA A 152 15.97 27.19 -1.99
N CYS A 153 16.20 25.87 -2.07
CA CYS A 153 17.22 25.28 -2.95
C CYS A 153 16.76 25.05 -4.39
N GLU A 154 15.45 25.10 -4.69
CA GLU A 154 14.92 24.71 -6.02
C GLU A 154 15.48 25.57 -7.19
N GLY A 155 15.77 26.84 -6.93
CA GLY A 155 16.41 27.78 -7.85
C GLY A 155 17.95 27.84 -7.77
N LEU A 156 18.57 26.97 -6.97
CA LEU A 156 20.01 26.96 -6.69
C LEU A 156 20.73 25.67 -7.12
N LEU A 157 19.99 24.68 -7.65
CA LEU A 157 20.56 23.46 -8.22
C LEU A 157 21.34 23.77 -9.51
N PRO A 158 22.48 23.09 -9.78
CA PRO A 158 23.08 22.00 -9.00
C PRO A 158 23.92 22.48 -7.79
N ILE A 159 24.22 23.77 -7.67
CA ILE A 159 25.23 24.26 -6.70
C ILE A 159 24.83 23.98 -5.24
N ALA A 160 23.53 24.04 -4.90
CA ALA A 160 23.03 23.66 -3.58
C ALA A 160 23.20 22.16 -3.24
N ASP A 161 23.38 21.33 -4.27
CA ASP A 161 23.69 19.90 -4.18
C ASP A 161 25.22 19.71 -4.02
N ASP A 162 26.01 20.41 -4.83
CA ASP A 162 27.49 20.43 -4.76
C ASP A 162 28.01 20.83 -3.36
N VAL A 163 27.33 21.78 -2.68
CA VAL A 163 27.66 22.19 -1.30
C VAL A 163 26.96 21.36 -0.20
N ASN A 164 26.24 20.29 -0.57
CA ASN A 164 25.51 19.42 0.34
C ASN A 164 24.61 20.19 1.35
N ILE A 165 23.70 21.01 0.80
CA ILE A 165 22.54 21.53 1.57
C ILE A 165 21.38 20.54 1.44
N VAL A 166 21.11 20.05 0.23
CA VAL A 166 19.93 19.22 -0.08
C VAL A 166 19.88 17.94 0.76
N ASP A 167 20.89 17.08 0.65
CA ASP A 167 20.90 15.79 1.37
C ASP A 167 21.03 16.00 2.89
N ARG A 168 21.77 17.02 3.33
CA ARG A 168 21.83 17.44 4.75
C ARG A 168 20.46 17.83 5.31
N CYS A 169 19.68 18.62 4.58
CA CYS A 169 18.33 19.00 5.00
C CYS A 169 17.36 17.82 4.91
N ALA A 170 17.48 16.94 3.92
CA ALA A 170 16.71 15.70 3.85
C ALA A 170 16.98 14.77 5.05
N ASP A 171 18.24 14.59 5.43
CA ASP A 171 18.65 13.85 6.63
C ASP A 171 18.20 14.54 7.92
N SER A 172 18.19 15.87 7.96
CA SER A 172 17.65 16.63 9.10
C SER A 172 16.14 16.45 9.27
N VAL A 173 15.37 16.48 8.17
CA VAL A 173 13.93 16.17 8.17
C VAL A 173 13.68 14.76 8.66
N ALA A 174 14.40 13.77 8.12
CA ALA A 174 14.24 12.37 8.50
C ALA A 174 14.61 12.08 9.97
N ILE A 175 15.70 12.67 10.47
CA ILE A 175 16.13 12.58 11.87
C ILE A 175 15.07 13.19 12.80
N ASN A 176 14.53 14.36 12.47
CA ASN A 176 13.56 15.03 13.34
C ASN A 176 12.18 14.35 13.30
N ALA A 177 11.72 13.89 12.12
CA ALA A 177 10.52 13.05 12.01
C ALA A 177 10.65 11.74 12.82
N SER A 178 11.81 11.07 12.75
CA SER A 178 12.08 9.85 13.52
C SER A 178 12.08 10.12 15.04
N LYS A 179 12.69 11.22 15.51
CA LYS A 179 12.60 11.68 16.91
C LYS A 179 11.14 11.90 17.35
N GLU A 180 10.35 12.64 16.57
CA GLU A 180 8.95 12.93 16.89
C GLU A 180 8.10 11.66 16.99
N GLN A 181 8.29 10.71 16.07
CA GLN A 181 7.59 9.43 16.12
C GLN A 181 7.99 8.57 17.32
N LEU A 182 9.25 8.61 17.75
CA LEU A 182 9.70 7.95 18.99
C LEU A 182 9.09 8.60 20.24
N VAL A 183 9.08 9.93 20.33
CA VAL A 183 8.46 10.67 21.46
C VAL A 183 6.96 10.40 21.53
N SER A 184 6.24 10.48 20.41
CA SER A 184 4.82 10.17 20.30
C SER A 184 4.53 8.69 20.64
N GLY A 185 5.39 7.77 20.21
CA GLY A 185 5.31 6.35 20.55
C GLY A 185 5.47 6.07 22.05
N LEU A 186 6.44 6.72 22.71
CA LEU A 186 6.69 6.57 24.15
C LEU A 186 5.55 7.18 24.99
N ALA A 187 5.10 8.39 24.68
CA ALA A 187 3.98 9.03 25.39
C ALA A 187 2.70 8.18 25.35
N ARG A 188 2.45 7.46 24.25
CA ARG A 188 1.32 6.54 24.14
C ARG A 188 1.45 5.31 25.05
N LEU A 189 2.66 4.81 25.31
CA LEU A 189 2.89 3.69 26.25
C LEU A 189 2.70 4.13 27.70
N GLU A 190 3.13 5.34 28.06
CA GLU A 190 2.93 5.91 29.40
C GLU A 190 1.45 6.17 29.71
N CYS A 191 0.64 6.47 28.70
CA CYS A 191 -0.80 6.68 28.83
C CYS A 191 -1.66 5.41 28.87
N ASP A 192 -1.12 4.21 28.60
CA ASP A 192 -1.91 2.98 28.37
C ASP A 192 -2.44 2.31 29.66
N GLY A 193 -2.72 3.10 30.69
CA GLY A 193 -3.41 2.66 31.90
C GLY A 193 -4.93 2.62 31.76
N ARG A 194 -5.55 3.39 30.83
CA ARG A 194 -7.02 3.57 30.81
C ARG A 194 -7.70 4.18 29.57
N SER A 195 -7.31 3.88 28.33
CA SER A 195 -8.20 4.18 27.19
C SER A 195 -8.09 3.22 26.00
N GLY A 196 -9.07 2.32 25.87
CA GLY A 196 -9.19 1.49 24.69
C GLY A 196 -9.73 2.28 23.49
N LYS A 197 -8.99 2.26 22.38
CA LYS A 197 -9.47 2.63 21.03
C LYS A 197 -9.87 4.10 20.83
N LEU A 198 -9.03 5.03 21.27
CA LEU A 198 -8.88 6.29 20.53
C LEU A 198 -7.79 6.11 19.48
N LYS A 199 -8.19 6.03 18.21
CA LYS A 199 -7.36 6.55 17.12
C LYS A 199 -7.31 8.06 17.33
N MET A 200 -6.34 8.52 18.11
CA MET A 200 -5.83 9.87 17.87
C MET A 200 -5.06 9.75 16.57
N ASP A 201 -5.66 10.20 15.46
CA ASP A 201 -4.90 10.34 14.22
C ASP A 201 -3.91 11.50 14.45
N CYS A 202 -2.75 11.13 14.97
CA CYS A 202 -1.51 11.87 14.80
C CYS A 202 -1.17 11.77 13.31
N GLN A 203 -1.95 12.49 12.50
CA GLN A 203 -1.64 12.85 11.14
C GLN A 203 -0.30 13.56 11.24
N ASP A 204 0.74 12.87 10.79
CA ASP A 204 2.11 13.35 10.76
C ASP A 204 2.10 14.70 10.02
N TRP A 205 2.17 15.82 10.76
CA TRP A 205 1.81 17.16 10.26
C TRP A 205 2.61 17.56 9.00
N TRP A 206 3.87 17.16 8.98
CA TRP A 206 4.81 17.29 7.87
C TRP A 206 4.35 16.61 6.57
N VAL A 207 3.32 15.76 6.58
CA VAL A 207 2.71 15.17 5.36
C VAL A 207 2.13 16.24 4.43
N GLU A 208 1.63 17.35 4.98
CA GLU A 208 1.13 18.47 4.19
C GLU A 208 2.30 19.29 3.63
N ASP A 209 3.26 19.66 4.48
CA ASP A 209 4.43 20.45 4.07
C ASP A 209 5.35 19.73 3.07
N LEU A 210 5.53 18.42 3.20
CA LEU A 210 6.28 17.61 2.22
C LEU A 210 5.64 17.62 0.82
N SER A 211 4.33 17.85 0.72
CA SER A 211 3.65 17.95 -0.58
C SER A 211 3.87 19.28 -1.30
N MET A 212 4.54 20.25 -0.66
CA MET A 212 5.02 21.48 -1.30
C MET A 212 6.36 21.31 -2.03
N LEU A 213 7.15 20.28 -1.71
CA LEU A 213 8.44 20.03 -2.35
C LEU A 213 8.26 19.57 -3.80
N ARG A 214 9.13 20.03 -4.71
CA ARG A 214 9.33 19.33 -6.00
C ARG A 214 9.66 17.85 -5.81
N ILE A 215 9.23 17.04 -6.78
CA ILE A 215 9.29 15.58 -6.72
C ILE A 215 10.71 15.02 -6.54
N ASP A 216 11.73 15.68 -7.10
CA ASP A 216 13.14 15.30 -6.96
C ASP A 216 13.69 15.53 -5.55
N LEU A 217 13.26 16.60 -4.88
CA LEU A 217 13.55 16.83 -3.46
C LEU A 217 12.75 15.89 -2.56
N TYR A 218 11.45 15.71 -2.85
CA TYR A 218 10.57 14.79 -2.11
C TYR A 218 11.11 13.35 -2.12
N GLN A 219 11.59 12.85 -3.26
CA GLN A 219 12.21 11.53 -3.37
C GLN A 219 13.41 11.36 -2.44
N ARG A 220 14.29 12.38 -2.35
CA ARG A 220 15.46 12.35 -1.43
C ARG A 220 15.04 12.34 0.03
N VAL A 221 14.06 13.17 0.40
CA VAL A 221 13.52 13.21 1.77
C VAL A 221 12.91 11.87 2.15
N VAL A 222 12.07 11.26 1.31
CA VAL A 222 11.49 9.94 1.58
C VAL A 222 12.56 8.84 1.63
N ALA A 223 13.57 8.88 0.78
CA ALA A 223 14.70 7.95 0.83
C ALA A 223 15.49 8.09 2.15
N SER A 224 15.65 9.31 2.65
CA SER A 224 16.25 9.59 3.95
C SER A 224 15.39 9.11 5.11
N MET A 225 14.07 9.39 5.10
CA MET A 225 13.11 8.89 6.09
C MET A 225 13.17 7.36 6.26
N ARG A 226 13.33 6.61 5.16
CA ARG A 226 13.57 5.15 5.21
C ARG A 226 14.88 4.79 5.89
N ARG A 227 16.00 5.43 5.50
CA ARG A 227 17.32 5.20 6.12
C ARG A 227 17.30 5.47 7.63
N THR A 228 16.50 6.42 8.08
CA THR A 228 16.39 6.86 9.48
C THR A 228 15.26 6.18 10.27
N GLY A 229 14.57 5.20 9.68
CA GLY A 229 13.60 4.35 10.36
C GLY A 229 12.23 4.98 10.64
N VAL A 230 11.85 6.03 9.92
CA VAL A 230 10.47 6.55 9.94
C VAL A 230 9.50 5.45 9.49
N ARG A 231 8.32 5.36 10.12
CA ARG A 231 7.37 4.26 9.88
C ARG A 231 6.87 4.24 8.44
N SER A 232 6.88 3.05 7.81
CA SER A 232 6.26 2.81 6.49
C SER A 232 4.84 3.35 6.37
N ASP A 233 3.99 3.18 7.39
CA ASP A 233 2.61 3.68 7.37
C ASP A 233 2.53 5.21 7.14
N SER A 234 3.46 5.97 7.73
CA SER A 234 3.57 7.42 7.57
C SER A 234 4.19 7.82 6.25
N ILE A 235 5.17 7.05 5.76
CA ILE A 235 5.76 7.24 4.44
C ILE A 235 4.70 7.00 3.36
N ILE A 236 3.89 5.95 3.49
CA ILE A 236 2.77 5.65 2.57
C ILE A 236 1.70 6.74 2.66
N ALA A 237 1.33 7.20 3.87
CA ALA A 237 0.42 8.33 4.04
C ALA A 237 0.94 9.61 3.36
N SER A 238 2.25 9.89 3.47
CA SER A 238 2.91 10.99 2.75
C SER A 238 2.86 10.82 1.24
N ILE A 239 3.17 9.63 0.72
CA ILE A 239 3.15 9.33 -0.72
C ILE A 239 1.72 9.44 -1.28
N MET A 240 0.72 8.97 -0.54
CA MET A 240 -0.69 9.13 -0.88
C MET A 240 -1.09 10.60 -0.88
N HIS A 241 -0.73 11.38 0.15
CA HIS A 241 -1.02 12.81 0.18
C HIS A 241 -0.32 13.58 -0.94
N TYR A 242 0.95 13.28 -1.24
CA TYR A 242 1.69 13.87 -2.35
C TYR A 242 0.99 13.60 -3.69
N ALA A 243 0.61 12.35 -3.95
CA ALA A 243 -0.16 11.95 -5.12
C ALA A 243 -1.51 12.68 -5.19
N GLU A 244 -2.22 12.77 -4.07
CA GLU A 244 -3.49 13.49 -3.99
C GLU A 244 -3.33 14.99 -4.26
N THR A 245 -2.32 15.67 -3.71
CA THR A 245 -2.07 17.10 -3.93
C THR A 245 -1.65 17.39 -5.37
N SER A 246 -0.77 16.58 -5.95
CA SER A 246 -0.21 16.80 -7.29
C SER A 246 -1.10 16.33 -8.45
N LEU A 247 -1.88 15.25 -8.27
CA LEU A 247 -2.61 14.59 -9.37
C LEU A 247 -4.11 14.96 -9.43
N LYS A 248 -4.73 15.47 -8.34
CA LYS A 248 -6.15 15.91 -8.32
C LYS A 248 -6.50 17.08 -9.26
N CYS A 249 -5.52 17.60 -10.03
CA CYS A 249 -5.77 18.63 -11.03
C CYS A 249 -6.63 18.13 -12.21
N ILE A 250 -6.63 16.81 -12.48
CA ILE A 250 -7.32 16.19 -13.63
C ILE A 250 -8.85 16.26 -13.53
N GLU A 251 -9.45 15.88 -12.39
CA GLU A 251 -10.92 15.88 -12.23
C GLU A 251 -11.58 17.26 -12.33
N LYS A 252 -10.80 18.36 -12.23
CA LYS A 252 -11.32 19.73 -12.14
C LYS A 252 -10.99 20.63 -13.34
N ARG A 253 -10.31 20.15 -14.38
CA ARG A 253 -9.90 20.99 -15.54
C ARG A 253 -10.37 20.49 -16.90
N GLN A 254 -11.66 20.22 -17.03
CA GLN A 254 -12.33 20.33 -18.34
C GLN A 254 -12.46 21.80 -18.78
N ALA A 255 -11.37 22.42 -19.28
CA ALA A 255 -11.40 23.56 -20.21
C ALA A 255 -9.99 24.06 -20.59
N TRP A 256 -9.55 23.69 -21.80
CA TRP A 256 -8.75 24.46 -22.77
C TRP A 256 -7.32 24.95 -22.41
N ASP A 257 -6.42 24.85 -23.40
CA ASP A 257 -5.11 25.51 -23.52
C ASP A 257 -4.07 25.36 -22.40
N SER A 258 -3.90 24.13 -21.90
CA SER A 258 -2.63 23.61 -21.36
C SER A 258 -2.67 22.08 -21.45
N GLY A 259 -1.79 21.37 -22.16
CA GLY A 259 -0.55 21.74 -22.85
C GLY A 259 0.49 20.66 -22.55
N VAL A 260 1.09 20.02 -23.57
CA VAL A 260 1.79 18.71 -23.45
C VAL A 260 2.74 18.59 -22.24
N LEU A 261 3.47 19.66 -21.93
CA LEU A 261 4.39 19.77 -20.80
C LEU A 261 3.77 19.40 -19.43
N PHE A 262 2.50 19.76 -19.18
CA PHE A 262 1.81 19.39 -17.93
C PHE A 262 1.61 17.87 -17.79
N GLY A 263 1.41 17.16 -18.91
CA GLY A 263 1.33 15.71 -18.93
C GLY A 263 2.70 15.05 -18.67
N ASP A 264 3.78 15.62 -19.22
CA ASP A 264 5.14 15.16 -18.96
C ASP A 264 5.53 15.30 -17.47
N GLU A 265 5.22 16.44 -16.84
CA GLU A 265 5.46 16.64 -15.39
C GLU A 265 4.64 15.67 -14.53
N GLN A 266 3.35 15.50 -14.82
CA GLN A 266 2.50 14.54 -14.10
C GLN A 266 2.96 13.09 -14.29
N ARG A 267 3.45 12.72 -15.50
CA ARG A 267 4.03 11.39 -15.75
C ARG A 267 5.26 11.15 -14.88
N ILE A 268 6.19 12.11 -14.83
CA ILE A 268 7.38 12.04 -13.97
C ILE A 268 6.98 11.87 -12.50
N ILE A 269 5.94 12.58 -12.03
CA ILE A 269 5.42 12.44 -10.66
C ILE A 269 4.86 11.04 -10.42
N VAL A 270 4.03 10.49 -11.31
CA VAL A 270 3.48 9.12 -11.17
C VAL A 270 4.60 8.07 -11.15
N GLU A 271 5.58 8.17 -12.05
CA GLU A 271 6.72 7.25 -12.10
C GLU A 271 7.59 7.33 -10.83
N ALA A 272 7.85 8.55 -10.35
CA ALA A 272 8.59 8.79 -9.12
C ALA A 272 7.87 8.23 -7.89
N LEU A 273 6.55 8.39 -7.81
CA LEU A 273 5.72 7.85 -6.73
C LEU A 273 5.68 6.31 -6.77
N VAL A 274 5.58 5.68 -7.95
CA VAL A 274 5.65 4.22 -8.09
C VAL A 274 7.03 3.70 -7.69
N ALA A 275 8.11 4.37 -8.09
CA ALA A 275 9.47 4.03 -7.65
C ALA A 275 9.67 4.18 -6.13
N LEU A 276 9.01 5.17 -5.49
CA LEU A 276 8.97 5.26 -4.03
C LEU A 276 8.16 4.11 -3.43
N LEU A 277 6.96 3.81 -3.93
CA LEU A 277 6.11 2.72 -3.43
C LEU A 277 6.77 1.34 -3.57
N ALA A 278 7.60 1.13 -4.60
CA ALA A 278 8.29 -0.14 -4.87
C ALA A 278 9.05 -0.71 -3.66
N ASN A 279 9.55 0.16 -2.77
CA ASN A 279 10.27 -0.20 -1.55
C ASN A 279 9.37 -0.53 -0.34
N GLU A 280 8.10 -0.12 -0.38
CA GLU A 280 7.16 -0.33 0.72
C GLU A 280 6.46 -1.68 0.65
N LYS A 281 6.08 -2.20 1.83
CA LYS A 281 5.28 -3.43 1.94
C LYS A 281 3.97 -3.27 1.18
N ILE A 282 3.68 -4.27 0.34
CA ILE A 282 2.53 -4.29 -0.57
C ILE A 282 1.21 -4.15 0.21
N THR A 283 1.05 -4.89 1.32
CA THR A 283 -0.17 -4.95 2.13
C THR A 283 -0.52 -3.67 2.91
N SER A 284 0.39 -2.69 2.97
CA SER A 284 0.14 -1.39 3.63
C SER A 284 -0.31 -0.29 2.66
N VAL A 285 -0.28 -0.54 1.34
CA VAL A 285 -0.80 0.39 0.32
C VAL A 285 -2.23 -0.01 -0.06
N PRO A 286 -3.24 0.89 0.05
CA PRO A 286 -4.61 0.58 -0.33
C PRO A 286 -4.73 0.20 -1.81
N LEU A 287 -5.44 -0.90 -2.10
CA LEU A 287 -5.55 -1.43 -3.45
C LEU A 287 -6.25 -0.45 -4.42
N THR A 288 -7.26 0.29 -3.95
CA THR A 288 -7.93 1.35 -4.72
C THR A 288 -6.98 2.49 -5.13
N PHE A 289 -5.97 2.81 -4.30
CA PHE A 289 -4.94 3.79 -4.62
C PHE A 289 -3.97 3.26 -5.70
N LEU A 290 -3.62 1.96 -5.66
CA LEU A 290 -2.84 1.31 -6.73
C LEU A 290 -3.60 1.31 -8.07
N PHE A 291 -4.90 0.97 -8.07
CA PHE A 291 -5.73 1.07 -9.29
C PHE A 291 -5.91 2.52 -9.78
N GLY A 292 -5.98 3.50 -8.86
CA GLY A 292 -5.93 4.92 -9.21
C GLY A 292 -4.64 5.30 -9.93
N LEU A 293 -3.48 4.95 -9.36
CA LEU A 293 -2.18 5.18 -9.99
C LEU A 293 -2.01 4.41 -11.31
N LEU A 294 -2.61 3.22 -11.48
CA LEU A 294 -2.56 2.49 -12.75
C LEU A 294 -3.38 3.18 -13.84
N ARG A 295 -4.59 3.67 -13.53
CA ARG A 295 -5.39 4.48 -14.46
C ARG A 295 -4.64 5.75 -14.88
N MET A 296 -4.08 6.47 -13.91
CA MET A 296 -3.19 7.63 -14.13
C MET A 296 -1.99 7.29 -15.02
N ALA A 297 -1.31 6.16 -14.78
CA ALA A 297 -0.15 5.72 -15.55
C ALA A 297 -0.51 5.32 -16.99
N ILE A 298 -1.74 4.86 -17.23
CA ILE A 298 -2.26 4.58 -18.58
C ILE A 298 -2.63 5.88 -19.31
N GLU A 299 -3.30 6.81 -18.62
CA GLU A 299 -3.74 8.11 -19.18
C GLU A 299 -2.57 9.02 -19.57
N LEU A 300 -1.54 9.10 -18.73
CA LEU A 300 -0.33 9.93 -18.94
C LEU A 300 0.77 9.25 -19.78
N ASP A 301 0.46 8.07 -20.35
CA ASP A 301 1.39 7.16 -21.03
C ASP A 301 2.75 6.98 -20.32
N ALA A 302 2.70 6.56 -19.05
CA ALA A 302 3.89 6.23 -18.27
C ALA A 302 4.71 5.08 -18.89
N THR A 303 5.99 5.03 -18.57
CA THR A 303 6.90 3.96 -18.96
C THR A 303 6.34 2.57 -18.63
N LEU A 304 6.64 1.60 -19.50
CA LEU A 304 6.17 0.23 -19.35
C LEU A 304 6.54 -0.39 -17.99
N GLY A 305 7.72 -0.06 -17.44
CA GLY A 305 8.14 -0.52 -16.11
C GLY A 305 7.25 0.01 -14.97
N CYS A 306 6.78 1.26 -15.05
CA CYS A 306 5.86 1.85 -14.09
C CYS A 306 4.50 1.13 -14.09
N LYS A 307 3.93 0.93 -15.30
CA LYS A 307 2.67 0.18 -15.50
C LYS A 307 2.79 -1.27 -14.98
N LEU A 308 3.86 -1.99 -15.35
CA LEU A 308 4.09 -3.38 -14.93
C LEU A 308 4.30 -3.53 -13.41
N GLU A 309 4.99 -2.61 -12.73
CA GLU A 309 5.15 -2.69 -11.26
C GLU A 309 3.82 -2.45 -10.52
N LEU A 310 2.96 -1.56 -11.04
CA LEU A 310 1.61 -1.37 -10.53
C LEU A 310 0.74 -2.62 -10.75
N GLU A 311 0.72 -3.17 -11.97
CA GLU A 311 -0.01 -4.40 -12.30
C GLU A 311 0.44 -5.58 -11.44
N ARG A 312 1.75 -5.74 -11.22
CA ARG A 312 2.32 -6.73 -10.30
C ARG A 312 1.82 -6.52 -8.87
N ARG A 313 1.95 -5.31 -8.32
CA ARG A 313 1.50 -4.98 -6.96
C ARG A 313 0.00 -5.18 -6.74
N ILE A 314 -0.81 -4.96 -7.78
CA ILE A 314 -2.25 -5.22 -7.79
C ILE A 314 -2.52 -6.74 -7.82
N GLY A 315 -1.84 -7.48 -8.70
CA GLY A 315 -1.94 -8.94 -8.80
C GLY A 315 -1.67 -9.66 -7.47
N LEU A 316 -0.66 -9.19 -6.72
CA LEU A 316 -0.33 -9.74 -5.39
C LEU A 316 -1.43 -9.54 -4.32
N GLN A 317 -2.48 -8.76 -4.59
CA GLN A 317 -3.64 -8.52 -3.69
C GLN A 317 -5.00 -8.72 -4.39
N LEU A 318 -5.05 -9.38 -5.55
CA LEU A 318 -6.26 -9.45 -6.39
C LEU A 318 -7.49 -10.04 -5.68
N GLU A 319 -7.31 -10.82 -4.61
CA GLU A 319 -8.41 -11.37 -3.80
C GLU A 319 -9.15 -10.37 -2.88
N ILE A 320 -8.74 -9.10 -2.86
CA ILE A 320 -9.47 -8.01 -2.18
C ILE A 320 -9.97 -6.91 -3.15
N ALA A 321 -9.76 -7.07 -4.46
CA ALA A 321 -10.27 -6.14 -5.47
C ALA A 321 -11.80 -6.23 -5.61
N SER A 322 -12.42 -5.11 -6.00
CA SER A 322 -13.81 -5.06 -6.45
C SER A 322 -13.92 -5.29 -7.96
N LEU A 323 -15.14 -5.45 -8.46
CA LEU A 323 -15.42 -5.50 -9.90
C LEU A 323 -15.09 -4.16 -10.58
N ASP A 324 -15.47 -3.05 -9.94
CA ASP A 324 -15.28 -1.69 -10.43
C ASP A 324 -13.78 -1.30 -10.54
N ASP A 325 -12.91 -1.93 -9.74
CA ASP A 325 -11.46 -1.76 -9.85
C ASP A 325 -10.90 -2.32 -11.18
N LEU A 326 -11.43 -3.47 -11.64
CA LEU A 326 -10.99 -4.12 -12.88
C LEU A 326 -11.54 -3.45 -14.15
N LEU A 327 -12.54 -2.59 -14.03
CA LEU A 327 -13.05 -1.79 -15.14
C LEU A 327 -12.09 -0.63 -15.45
N ILE A 328 -10.99 -0.97 -16.11
CA ILE A 328 -9.96 -0.05 -16.60
C ILE A 328 -10.32 0.35 -18.05
N PRO A 329 -10.57 1.64 -18.35
CA PRO A 329 -10.85 2.08 -19.72
C PRO A 329 -9.65 1.87 -20.66
N SER A 330 -9.91 1.55 -21.92
CA SER A 330 -8.90 1.58 -22.97
C SER A 330 -8.57 3.02 -23.38
N SER A 331 -7.27 3.32 -23.55
CA SER A 331 -6.82 4.59 -24.14
C SER A 331 -6.96 4.64 -25.66
N GLN A 332 -7.19 3.50 -26.33
CA GLN A 332 -7.32 3.41 -27.78
C GLN A 332 -8.79 3.28 -28.18
N THR A 333 -9.35 4.37 -28.72
CA THR A 333 -10.78 4.51 -29.09
C THR A 333 -11.24 3.61 -30.26
N SER A 334 -10.33 2.86 -30.88
CA SER A 334 -10.60 1.86 -31.92
C SER A 334 -10.50 0.40 -31.44
N GLU A 335 -10.12 0.17 -30.18
CA GLU A 335 -10.07 -1.16 -29.55
C GLU A 335 -11.33 -1.38 -28.68
N SER A 336 -11.32 -2.41 -27.82
CA SER A 336 -12.37 -2.64 -26.82
C SER A 336 -12.49 -1.47 -25.83
N VAL A 337 -13.70 -1.26 -25.27
CA VAL A 337 -13.99 -0.20 -24.30
C VAL A 337 -13.10 -0.31 -23.05
N PHE A 338 -12.78 -1.54 -22.65
CA PHE A 338 -11.92 -1.86 -21.52
C PHE A 338 -10.56 -2.41 -21.97
N ASP A 339 -9.53 -2.12 -21.19
CA ASP A 339 -8.19 -2.70 -21.34
C ASP A 339 -8.13 -4.11 -20.70
N VAL A 340 -8.47 -5.10 -21.53
CA VAL A 340 -8.42 -6.52 -21.15
C VAL A 340 -6.98 -7.04 -21.04
N ASP A 341 -6.03 -6.45 -21.76
CA ASP A 341 -4.64 -6.90 -21.74
C ASP A 341 -3.96 -6.54 -20.41
N THR A 342 -4.32 -5.40 -19.81
CA THR A 342 -3.88 -5.01 -18.46
C THR A 342 -4.48 -5.92 -17.38
N VAL A 343 -5.77 -6.26 -17.46
CA VAL A 343 -6.40 -7.22 -16.53
C VAL A 343 -5.81 -8.63 -16.69
N HIS A 344 -5.46 -9.04 -17.91
CA HIS A 344 -4.72 -10.29 -18.18
C HIS A 344 -3.37 -10.32 -17.45
N ARG A 345 -2.58 -9.24 -17.53
CA ARG A 345 -1.27 -9.15 -16.85
C ARG A 345 -1.42 -9.14 -15.32
N ILE A 346 -2.41 -8.44 -14.78
CA ILE A 346 -2.75 -8.49 -13.34
C ILE A 346 -3.08 -9.92 -12.88
N LEU A 347 -3.89 -10.66 -13.66
CA LEU A 347 -4.27 -12.04 -13.34
C LEU A 347 -3.08 -13.01 -13.41
N VAL A 348 -2.17 -12.85 -14.38
CA VAL A 348 -0.92 -13.64 -14.45
C VAL A 348 -0.06 -13.40 -13.21
N ASN A 349 0.11 -12.15 -12.76
CA ASN A 349 0.87 -11.83 -11.55
C ASN A 349 0.23 -12.40 -10.27
N PHE A 350 -1.11 -12.45 -10.20
CA PHE A 350 -1.81 -13.14 -9.11
C PHE A 350 -1.52 -14.64 -9.10
N LEU A 351 -1.62 -15.31 -10.26
CA LEU A 351 -1.42 -16.75 -10.37
C LEU A 351 0.02 -17.17 -10.07
N GLN A 352 1.01 -16.39 -10.53
CA GLN A 352 2.42 -16.63 -10.22
C GLN A 352 2.68 -16.66 -8.70
N ARG A 353 2.10 -15.73 -7.92
CA ARG A 353 2.20 -15.75 -6.45
C ARG A 353 1.64 -17.05 -5.84
N ILE A 354 0.52 -17.54 -6.37
CA ILE A 354 -0.13 -18.75 -5.86
C ILE A 354 0.71 -19.99 -6.16
N GLU A 355 1.40 -20.03 -7.30
CA GLU A 355 2.35 -21.10 -7.66
C GLU A 355 3.60 -21.05 -6.78
N GLU A 356 4.17 -19.86 -6.54
CA GLU A 356 5.30 -19.65 -5.64
C GLU A 356 4.96 -20.09 -4.19
N GLU A 357 3.83 -19.62 -3.64
CA GLU A 357 3.34 -20.00 -2.30
C GLU A 357 3.09 -21.52 -2.18
N GLY A 358 2.49 -22.14 -3.19
CA GLY A 358 2.25 -23.58 -3.20
C GLY A 358 3.53 -24.43 -3.26
N SER A 359 4.60 -23.91 -3.87
CA SER A 359 5.89 -24.60 -3.94
C SER A 359 6.62 -24.62 -2.60
N GLU A 360 6.62 -23.51 -1.86
CA GLU A 360 7.21 -23.41 -0.52
C GLU A 360 6.44 -24.28 0.50
N GLU A 361 5.10 -24.27 0.47
CA GLU A 361 4.29 -25.16 1.32
C GLU A 361 4.65 -26.65 1.08
N SER A 362 4.92 -27.06 -0.18
CA SER A 362 5.24 -28.45 -0.53
C SER A 362 6.59 -28.96 0.00
N LEU A 363 7.54 -28.07 0.29
CA LEU A 363 8.87 -28.41 0.80
C LEU A 363 8.91 -28.56 2.32
N GLN A 364 7.98 -27.91 3.03
CA GLN A 364 8.09 -27.70 4.48
C GLN A 364 7.27 -28.69 5.34
N CYS A 365 6.34 -29.47 4.76
CA CYS A 365 5.48 -30.38 5.52
C CYS A 365 5.36 -31.81 4.92
N GLY A 366 6.26 -32.70 5.34
CA GLY A 366 6.16 -34.16 5.08
C GLY A 366 5.07 -34.87 5.90
N TYR A 367 3.87 -34.33 5.98
CA TYR A 367 2.72 -34.92 6.69
C TYR A 367 1.39 -34.63 6.00
N GLU A 368 0.71 -35.70 5.56
CA GLU A 368 -0.58 -35.67 4.87
C GLU A 368 -1.69 -35.10 5.78
N SER A 369 -2.01 -33.81 5.59
CA SER A 369 -3.05 -33.12 6.35
C SER A 369 -4.27 -32.80 5.48
N GLU A 370 -5.03 -33.84 5.10
CA GLU A 370 -6.41 -33.71 4.60
C GLU A 370 -7.29 -33.03 5.68
N GLY A 371 -7.31 -31.69 5.75
CA GLY A 371 -8.04 -31.02 6.85
C GLY A 371 -8.19 -29.50 6.85
N LEU A 372 -7.32 -28.73 6.18
CA LEU A 372 -7.50 -27.28 6.03
C LEU A 372 -7.24 -26.83 4.60
N LYS A 373 -8.11 -25.95 4.09
CA LYS A 373 -7.87 -25.22 2.84
C LYS A 373 -6.77 -24.20 3.08
N SER A 374 -5.69 -24.23 2.30
CA SER A 374 -4.65 -23.22 2.35
C SER A 374 -5.22 -21.81 2.10
N PRO A 375 -4.62 -20.74 2.65
CA PRO A 375 -5.05 -19.36 2.40
C PRO A 375 -5.10 -19.04 0.90
N SER A 376 -4.09 -19.50 0.15
CA SER A 376 -3.97 -19.40 -1.31
C SER A 376 -5.18 -19.98 -2.04
N HIS A 377 -5.64 -21.19 -1.71
CA HIS A 377 -6.85 -21.78 -2.31
C HIS A 377 -8.11 -20.93 -2.02
N SER A 378 -8.22 -20.31 -0.84
CA SER A 378 -9.34 -19.41 -0.54
C SER A 378 -9.31 -18.14 -1.40
N SER A 379 -8.13 -17.65 -1.76
CA SER A 379 -7.93 -16.48 -2.62
C SER A 379 -8.25 -16.78 -4.08
N VAL A 380 -7.79 -17.91 -4.62
CA VAL A 380 -8.13 -18.33 -6.01
C VAL A 380 -9.65 -18.45 -6.20
N LEU A 381 -10.39 -18.99 -5.20
CA LEU A 381 -11.85 -19.07 -5.24
C LEU A 381 -12.57 -17.71 -5.11
N LYS A 382 -11.89 -16.63 -4.70
CA LYS A 382 -12.43 -15.27 -4.80
C LYS A 382 -12.15 -14.70 -6.18
N VAL A 383 -10.90 -14.77 -6.63
CA VAL A 383 -10.48 -14.26 -7.94
C VAL A 383 -11.24 -14.91 -9.08
N GLY A 384 -11.46 -16.23 -9.06
CA GLY A 384 -12.28 -16.91 -10.08
C GLY A 384 -13.70 -16.33 -10.23
N ARG A 385 -14.35 -15.98 -9.11
CA ARG A 385 -15.68 -15.32 -9.13
C ARG A 385 -15.62 -13.85 -9.52
N LEU A 386 -14.53 -13.16 -9.19
CA LEU A 386 -14.30 -11.77 -9.61
C LEU A 386 -14.09 -11.69 -11.13
N ILE A 387 -13.28 -12.59 -11.69
CA ILE A 387 -13.01 -12.70 -13.13
C ILE A 387 -14.27 -13.17 -13.89
N ASP A 388 -15.05 -14.12 -13.37
CA ASP A 388 -16.36 -14.48 -13.96
C ASP A 388 -17.37 -13.31 -13.92
N GLY A 389 -17.23 -12.40 -12.96
CA GLY A 389 -17.94 -11.11 -12.93
C GLY A 389 -17.46 -10.17 -14.04
N TYR A 390 -16.16 -9.89 -14.07
CA TYR A 390 -15.50 -9.03 -15.07
C TYR A 390 -15.78 -9.48 -16.51
N LEU A 391 -15.64 -10.78 -16.79
CA LEU A 391 -15.98 -11.39 -18.08
C LEU A 391 -17.43 -11.08 -18.49
N ALA A 392 -18.38 -11.09 -17.56
CA ALA A 392 -19.79 -10.81 -17.87
C ALA A 392 -20.06 -9.31 -18.13
N GLU A 393 -19.28 -8.39 -17.53
CA GLU A 393 -19.40 -6.95 -17.78
C GLU A 393 -18.70 -6.50 -19.08
N ILE A 394 -17.61 -7.15 -19.49
CA ILE A 394 -16.94 -6.87 -20.77
C ILE A 394 -17.58 -7.61 -21.96
N ALA A 395 -18.27 -8.74 -21.73
CA ALA A 395 -18.89 -9.55 -22.77
C ALA A 395 -19.89 -8.83 -23.72
N PRO A 396 -20.62 -7.76 -23.31
CA PRO A 396 -21.47 -6.98 -24.21
C PRO A 396 -20.73 -6.11 -25.23
N ASP A 397 -19.43 -5.85 -25.07
CA ASP A 397 -18.66 -4.96 -25.94
C ASP A 397 -18.44 -5.61 -27.33
N PRO A 398 -19.02 -5.09 -28.43
CA PRO A 398 -18.89 -5.67 -29.77
C PRO A 398 -17.48 -5.53 -30.38
N CYS A 399 -16.60 -4.73 -29.77
CA CYS A 399 -15.19 -4.62 -30.15
C CYS A 399 -14.29 -5.68 -29.46
N LEU A 400 -14.83 -6.48 -28.53
CA LEU A 400 -14.07 -7.45 -27.75
C LEU A 400 -13.70 -8.69 -28.57
N LYS A 401 -12.46 -8.72 -29.06
CA LYS A 401 -11.87 -9.84 -29.80
C LYS A 401 -11.94 -11.15 -29.00
N LEU A 402 -12.53 -12.20 -29.59
CA LEU A 402 -12.70 -13.55 -29.00
C LEU A 402 -11.43 -14.10 -28.34
N GLN A 403 -10.25 -13.85 -28.94
CA GLN A 403 -8.98 -14.33 -28.40
C GLN A 403 -8.66 -13.72 -27.01
N ARG A 404 -8.92 -12.42 -26.79
CA ARG A 404 -8.75 -11.78 -25.48
C ARG A 404 -9.73 -12.34 -24.45
N PHE A 405 -11.00 -12.50 -24.85
CA PHE A 405 -12.05 -13.06 -23.99
C PHE A 405 -11.72 -14.50 -23.56
N MET A 406 -11.27 -15.35 -24.50
CA MET A 406 -10.84 -16.72 -24.21
C MET A 406 -9.60 -16.77 -23.32
N ALA A 407 -8.58 -15.94 -23.55
CA ALA A 407 -7.34 -15.98 -22.77
C ALA A 407 -7.59 -15.75 -21.26
N ILE A 408 -8.46 -14.82 -20.89
CA ILE A 408 -8.86 -14.59 -19.49
C ILE A 408 -9.57 -15.81 -18.88
N ILE A 409 -10.33 -16.58 -19.66
CA ILE A 409 -10.99 -17.80 -19.20
C ILE A 409 -9.97 -18.92 -18.99
N GLU A 410 -9.07 -19.10 -19.97
CA GLU A 410 -8.05 -20.16 -20.03
C GLU A 410 -6.89 -19.96 -19.02
N LEU A 411 -6.66 -18.74 -18.52
CA LEU A 411 -5.69 -18.46 -17.45
C LEU A 411 -6.05 -19.12 -16.10
N LEU A 412 -7.34 -19.26 -15.79
CA LEU A 412 -7.76 -19.72 -14.46
C LEU A 412 -7.76 -21.26 -14.36
N PRO A 413 -7.07 -21.86 -13.37
CA PRO A 413 -7.00 -23.31 -13.24
C PRO A 413 -8.34 -23.93 -12.85
N ASP A 414 -8.56 -25.20 -13.18
CA ASP A 414 -9.84 -25.91 -13.03
C ASP A 414 -10.49 -25.81 -11.63
N TYR A 415 -9.67 -25.73 -10.58
CA TYR A 415 -10.11 -25.64 -9.19
C TYR A 415 -10.51 -24.22 -8.74
N ALA A 416 -10.27 -23.19 -9.56
CA ALA A 416 -10.70 -21.82 -9.30
C ALA A 416 -12.23 -21.65 -9.34
N ARG A 417 -12.91 -22.56 -10.05
CA ARG A 417 -14.38 -22.59 -10.18
C ARG A 417 -14.93 -23.89 -9.59
N VAL A 418 -15.67 -23.77 -8.50
CA VAL A 418 -16.47 -24.88 -7.92
C VAL A 418 -17.86 -24.96 -8.57
N ILE A 419 -18.37 -23.82 -9.05
CA ILE A 419 -19.61 -23.68 -9.81
C ILE A 419 -19.31 -22.74 -10.98
N GLU A 420 -19.71 -23.10 -12.19
CA GLU A 420 -19.38 -22.36 -13.43
C GLU A 420 -20.52 -21.52 -14.01
N ASP A 421 -21.60 -21.32 -13.25
CA ASP A 421 -22.74 -20.46 -13.61
C ASP A 421 -22.31 -19.03 -14.02
N GLY A 422 -21.26 -18.48 -13.38
CA GLY A 422 -20.70 -17.17 -13.70
C GLY A 422 -20.06 -17.13 -15.08
N LEU A 423 -19.12 -18.04 -15.33
CA LEU A 423 -18.51 -18.26 -16.65
C LEU A 423 -19.55 -18.54 -17.74
N TYR A 424 -20.54 -19.41 -17.48
CA TYR A 424 -21.62 -19.69 -18.43
C TYR A 424 -22.42 -18.42 -18.76
N ARG A 425 -22.79 -17.61 -17.75
CA ARG A 425 -23.47 -16.32 -17.95
C ARG A 425 -22.63 -15.38 -18.81
N ALA A 426 -21.32 -15.28 -18.57
CA ALA A 426 -20.44 -14.43 -19.37
C ALA A 426 -20.35 -14.90 -20.82
N VAL A 427 -20.17 -16.21 -21.06
CA VAL A 427 -20.15 -16.80 -22.41
C VAL A 427 -21.50 -16.59 -23.11
N ASP A 428 -22.62 -16.72 -22.42
CA ASP A 428 -23.95 -16.49 -23.01
C ASP A 428 -24.18 -15.03 -23.43
N ILE A 429 -23.71 -14.08 -22.62
CA ILE A 429 -23.73 -12.66 -22.96
C ILE A 429 -22.82 -12.38 -24.16
N TYR A 430 -21.62 -12.98 -24.19
CA TYR A 430 -20.67 -12.80 -25.29
C TYR A 430 -21.24 -13.32 -26.62
N LEU A 431 -21.82 -14.52 -26.63
CA LEU A 431 -22.53 -15.10 -27.77
C LEU A 431 -23.78 -14.30 -28.19
N LYS A 432 -24.35 -13.49 -27.29
CA LYS A 432 -25.45 -12.56 -27.62
C LYS A 432 -24.96 -11.31 -28.35
N ALA A 433 -23.83 -10.76 -27.93
CA ALA A 433 -23.26 -9.53 -28.48
C ALA A 433 -22.48 -9.76 -29.79
N HIS A 434 -22.00 -10.98 -30.02
CA HIS A 434 -21.13 -11.34 -31.16
C HIS A 434 -21.80 -12.34 -32.13
N PRO A 435 -22.89 -11.98 -32.83
CA PRO A 435 -23.58 -12.87 -33.77
C PRO A 435 -22.78 -13.17 -35.05
N SER A 436 -21.60 -12.56 -35.22
CA SER A 436 -20.66 -12.77 -36.33
C SER A 436 -19.70 -13.95 -36.13
N LEU A 437 -19.69 -14.57 -34.94
CA LEU A 437 -18.82 -15.71 -34.63
C LEU A 437 -19.15 -16.93 -35.50
N THR A 438 -18.12 -17.64 -35.97
CA THR A 438 -18.34 -18.89 -36.69
C THR A 438 -18.81 -20.01 -35.75
N GLU A 439 -19.52 -21.00 -36.30
CA GLU A 439 -19.92 -22.20 -35.54
C GLU A 439 -18.71 -22.93 -34.91
N SER A 440 -17.52 -22.82 -35.53
CA SER A 440 -16.26 -23.37 -35.01
C SER A 440 -15.76 -22.64 -33.77
N GLU A 441 -15.94 -21.32 -33.70
CA GLU A 441 -15.56 -20.47 -32.59
C GLU A 441 -16.53 -20.60 -31.42
N CYS A 442 -17.84 -20.65 -31.71
CA CYS A 442 -18.85 -20.97 -30.70
C CYS A 442 -18.60 -22.35 -30.07
N LYS A 443 -18.25 -23.37 -30.88
CA LYS A 443 -17.82 -24.68 -30.38
C LYS A 443 -16.55 -24.61 -29.52
N ARG A 444 -15.57 -23.80 -29.90
CA ARG A 444 -14.32 -23.62 -29.13
C ARG A 444 -14.57 -22.93 -27.79
N LEU A 445 -15.37 -21.86 -27.78
CA LEU A 445 -15.71 -21.11 -26.56
C LEU A 445 -16.55 -21.95 -25.59
N CYS A 446 -17.61 -22.61 -26.07
CA CYS A 446 -18.45 -23.48 -25.22
C CYS A 446 -17.69 -24.71 -24.68
N LYS A 447 -16.56 -25.10 -25.26
CA LYS A 447 -15.70 -26.19 -24.74
C LYS A 447 -15.03 -25.80 -23.40
N LEU A 448 -14.91 -24.51 -23.09
CA LEU A 448 -14.28 -24.01 -21.85
C LEU A 448 -15.17 -24.12 -20.60
N ILE A 449 -16.43 -24.57 -20.75
CA ILE A 449 -17.38 -24.73 -19.64
C ILE A 449 -17.47 -26.22 -19.27
N ASP A 450 -17.17 -26.56 -18.02
CA ASP A 450 -17.44 -27.88 -17.47
C ASP A 450 -18.91 -28.00 -17.04
N CYS A 451 -19.70 -28.67 -17.87
CA CYS A 451 -21.10 -28.97 -17.62
C CYS A 451 -21.38 -29.65 -16.27
N GLN A 452 -20.40 -30.33 -15.65
CA GLN A 452 -20.55 -30.96 -14.33
C GLN A 452 -20.64 -29.94 -13.19
N LYS A 453 -20.02 -28.77 -13.35
CA LYS A 453 -19.97 -27.69 -12.36
C LYS A 453 -21.12 -26.69 -12.51
N LEU A 454 -22.03 -26.87 -13.46
CA LEU A 454 -23.22 -26.02 -13.57
C LEU A 454 -24.24 -26.34 -12.47
N SER A 455 -24.92 -25.34 -11.93
CA SER A 455 -26.12 -25.54 -11.12
C SER A 455 -27.27 -26.11 -11.96
N GLN A 456 -28.30 -26.63 -11.30
CA GLN A 456 -29.54 -27.06 -11.95
C GLN A 456 -30.15 -25.94 -12.82
N GLU A 457 -30.08 -24.69 -12.35
CA GLU A 457 -30.68 -23.53 -13.01
C GLU A 457 -29.89 -23.13 -14.25
N ALA A 458 -28.56 -23.09 -14.15
CA ALA A 458 -27.67 -22.85 -15.29
C ALA A 458 -27.74 -23.98 -16.33
N ALA A 459 -27.79 -25.25 -15.89
CA ALA A 459 -27.95 -26.41 -16.76
C ALA A 459 -29.31 -26.39 -17.49
N ASN A 460 -30.41 -26.09 -16.79
CA ASN A 460 -31.74 -25.96 -17.40
C ASN A 460 -31.76 -24.83 -18.45
N HIS A 461 -31.11 -23.68 -18.17
CA HIS A 461 -30.99 -22.59 -19.14
C HIS A 461 -30.16 -23.02 -20.36
N ALA A 462 -29.00 -23.66 -20.16
CA ALA A 462 -28.13 -24.13 -21.24
C ALA A 462 -28.79 -25.21 -22.13
N ALA A 463 -29.64 -26.07 -21.56
CA ALA A 463 -30.39 -27.07 -22.32
C ALA A 463 -31.50 -26.47 -23.20
N GLN A 464 -31.88 -25.20 -23.01
CA GLN A 464 -32.93 -24.49 -23.75
C GLN A 464 -32.39 -23.31 -24.59
N ASN A 465 -31.06 -23.16 -24.71
CA ASN A 465 -30.44 -21.98 -25.29
C ASN A 465 -29.98 -22.24 -26.73
N ASP A 466 -30.82 -21.85 -27.69
CA ASP A 466 -30.62 -22.06 -29.14
C ASP A 466 -29.31 -21.45 -29.71
N ARG A 467 -28.62 -20.58 -28.96
CA ARG A 467 -27.31 -20.01 -29.34
C ARG A 467 -26.14 -20.97 -29.08
N LEU A 468 -26.32 -21.98 -28.24
CA LEU A 468 -25.27 -22.95 -27.92
C LEU A 468 -25.18 -24.04 -29.01
N PRO A 469 -23.98 -24.51 -29.37
CA PRO A 469 -23.83 -25.67 -30.25
C PRO A 469 -24.56 -26.88 -29.68
N VAL A 470 -25.27 -27.65 -30.51
CA VAL A 470 -26.06 -28.84 -30.09
C VAL A 470 -25.25 -29.82 -29.23
N GLN A 471 -23.95 -29.95 -29.50
CA GLN A 471 -23.03 -30.78 -28.71
C GLN A 471 -22.93 -30.35 -27.23
N MET A 472 -23.10 -29.06 -26.94
CA MET A 472 -23.12 -28.50 -25.58
C MET A 472 -24.43 -28.88 -24.87
N ALA A 473 -25.58 -28.64 -25.51
CA ALA A 473 -26.88 -29.02 -24.96
C ALA A 473 -26.97 -30.53 -24.63
N VAL A 474 -26.44 -31.38 -25.51
CA VAL A 474 -26.35 -32.84 -25.28
C VAL A 474 -25.47 -33.19 -24.07
N ARG A 475 -24.32 -32.50 -23.88
CA ARG A 475 -23.47 -32.70 -22.69
C ARG A 475 -24.18 -32.30 -21.40
N VAL A 476 -24.84 -31.14 -21.40
CA VAL A 476 -25.59 -30.65 -20.24
C VAL A 476 -26.71 -31.63 -19.87
N LEU A 477 -27.52 -32.06 -20.84
CA LEU A 477 -28.59 -33.06 -20.63
C LEU A 477 -28.05 -34.42 -20.14
N TYR A 478 -26.87 -34.84 -20.60
CA TYR A 478 -26.22 -36.06 -20.12
C TYR A 478 -25.83 -35.97 -18.63
N PHE A 479 -25.19 -34.88 -18.20
CA PHE A 479 -24.84 -34.71 -16.79
C PHE A 479 -26.06 -34.50 -15.89
N GLU A 480 -27.12 -33.86 -16.38
CA GLU A 480 -28.41 -33.80 -15.68
C GLU A 480 -29.06 -35.18 -15.52
N GLN A 481 -29.04 -36.02 -16.56
CA GLN A 481 -29.47 -37.42 -16.45
C GLN A 481 -28.63 -38.19 -15.42
N LEU A 482 -27.33 -37.92 -15.34
CA LEU A 482 -26.42 -38.54 -14.37
C LEU A 482 -26.73 -38.10 -12.94
N ARG A 483 -26.97 -36.80 -12.70
CA ARG A 483 -27.42 -36.24 -11.41
C ARG A 483 -28.73 -36.86 -10.94
N LEU A 484 -29.74 -36.86 -11.82
CA LEU A 484 -31.06 -37.44 -11.54
C LEU A 484 -30.95 -38.94 -11.21
N ARG A 485 -30.18 -39.70 -11.99
CA ARG A 485 -29.94 -41.13 -11.72
C ARG A 485 -29.26 -41.34 -10.37
N SER A 486 -28.27 -40.52 -10.00
CA SER A 486 -27.60 -40.62 -8.70
C SER A 486 -28.52 -40.26 -7.53
N ALA A 487 -29.36 -39.23 -7.67
CA ALA A 487 -30.35 -38.86 -6.65
C ALA A 487 -31.40 -39.97 -6.44
N LEU A 488 -31.91 -40.56 -7.53
CA LEU A 488 -32.86 -41.68 -7.48
C LEU A 488 -32.23 -42.96 -6.90
N SER A 489 -30.99 -43.28 -7.29
CA SER A 489 -30.29 -44.47 -6.81
C SER A 489 -29.81 -44.35 -5.36
N GLY A 490 -29.66 -43.13 -4.83
CA GLY A 490 -29.26 -42.89 -3.44
C GLY A 490 -30.28 -43.33 -2.38
N ASN A 491 -31.52 -43.64 -2.79
CA ASN A 491 -32.61 -44.05 -1.91
C ASN A 491 -33.04 -45.53 -2.12
N SER A 492 -32.18 -46.36 -2.74
CA SER A 492 -32.44 -47.77 -3.03
C SER A 492 -31.28 -48.65 -2.59
N GLY A 493 -31.41 -49.27 -1.41
CA GLY A 493 -30.44 -50.21 -0.89
C GLY A 493 -30.72 -51.65 -1.32
N ASP A 494 -30.27 -52.05 -2.51
CA ASP A 494 -29.87 -53.43 -2.80
C ASP A 494 -28.74 -53.45 -3.86
N GLY A 495 -27.95 -54.52 -3.89
CA GLY A 495 -26.61 -54.52 -4.49
C GLY A 495 -26.45 -55.23 -5.83
N SER A 496 -25.54 -54.70 -6.66
CA SER A 496 -24.69 -55.54 -7.51
C SER A 496 -23.39 -54.82 -7.86
N PHE A 497 -22.28 -55.56 -7.92
CA PHE A 497 -20.95 -55.02 -8.22
C PHE A 497 -20.64 -55.14 -9.71
N SER A 498 -20.29 -54.02 -10.38
CA SER A 498 -19.03 -53.85 -11.12
C SER A 498 -19.05 -52.65 -12.08
N HIS A 499 -18.59 -51.49 -11.62
CA HIS A 499 -17.45 -50.79 -12.23
C HIS A 499 -17.07 -49.58 -11.36
N ARG A 500 -16.09 -49.75 -10.48
CA ARG A 500 -15.40 -48.67 -9.78
C ARG A 500 -13.90 -48.89 -9.94
N ILE A 501 -13.23 -48.02 -10.68
CA ILE A 501 -11.78 -47.91 -10.70
C ILE A 501 -11.45 -46.46 -10.42
N ILE A 502 -10.92 -46.22 -9.21
CA ILE A 502 -9.92 -45.20 -8.81
C ILE A 502 -10.24 -43.74 -9.21
N SER A 503 -10.39 -42.78 -8.28
CA SER A 503 -9.55 -42.58 -7.08
C SER A 503 -10.28 -42.49 -5.73
N SER A 504 -9.53 -42.75 -4.66
CA SER A 504 -9.76 -42.33 -3.26
C SER A 504 -9.44 -40.83 -3.08
N SER A 505 -9.86 -40.11 -2.03
CA SER A 505 -10.17 -40.45 -0.62
C SER A 505 -11.66 -40.34 -0.20
N GLY A 506 -11.96 -40.50 1.10
CA GLY A 506 -13.32 -40.53 1.67
C GLY A 506 -13.96 -39.14 1.80
N VAL A 507 -15.28 -38.96 1.95
CA VAL A 507 -16.29 -39.78 2.66
C VAL A 507 -17.60 -39.82 1.83
N PRO A 508 -18.40 -40.92 1.85
CA PRO A 508 -19.69 -40.96 1.16
C PRO A 508 -20.75 -40.07 1.82
N SER A 509 -20.82 -38.81 1.42
CA SER A 509 -21.94 -37.92 1.77
C SER A 509 -23.18 -38.28 0.97
N ALA A 510 -24.32 -38.43 1.64
CA ALA A 510 -25.62 -38.46 0.97
C ALA A 510 -25.92 -37.08 0.34
N ALA A 511 -26.86 -37.02 -0.62
CA ALA A 511 -27.19 -35.78 -1.31
C ALA A 511 -27.91 -34.77 -0.39
N VAL A 512 -27.12 -33.97 0.33
CA VAL A 512 -27.60 -32.84 1.15
C VAL A 512 -27.51 -31.55 0.32
N SER A 513 -28.64 -30.84 0.19
CA SER A 513 -28.68 -29.55 -0.53
C SER A 513 -27.67 -28.56 0.05
N PRO A 514 -27.03 -27.67 -0.74
CA PRO A 514 -26.17 -26.61 -0.23
C PRO A 514 -26.83 -25.76 0.87
N ARG A 515 -28.17 -25.59 0.78
CA ARG A 515 -28.99 -24.89 1.77
C ARG A 515 -29.06 -25.64 3.11
N ASP A 516 -29.17 -26.96 3.06
CA ASP A 516 -29.23 -27.84 4.23
C ASP A 516 -27.86 -28.06 4.85
N ASN A 517 -26.79 -28.12 4.06
CA ASN A 517 -25.41 -28.11 4.56
C ASN A 517 -25.13 -26.80 5.33
N TYR A 518 -25.54 -25.64 4.80
CA TYR A 518 -25.43 -24.37 5.52
C TYR A 518 -26.30 -24.34 6.80
N ALA A 519 -27.50 -24.93 6.78
CA ALA A 519 -28.34 -25.08 7.96
C ALA A 519 -27.79 -26.09 8.99
N SER A 520 -27.01 -27.08 8.55
CA SER A 520 -26.29 -28.03 9.41
C SER A 520 -25.11 -27.34 10.08
N LEU A 521 -24.20 -26.73 9.30
CA LEU A 521 -23.08 -25.93 9.81
C LEU A 521 -23.54 -24.82 10.76
N ARG A 522 -24.69 -24.18 10.51
CA ARG A 522 -25.23 -23.14 11.41
C ARG A 522 -25.82 -23.70 12.71
N ARG A 523 -26.20 -25.00 12.76
CA ARG A 523 -26.55 -25.71 14.00
C ARG A 523 -25.30 -26.15 14.75
N GLU A 524 -24.39 -26.84 14.07
CA GLU A 524 -23.11 -27.29 14.62
C GLU A 524 -22.29 -26.11 15.19
N ASN A 525 -22.20 -24.99 14.47
CA ASN A 525 -21.50 -23.79 14.96
C ASN A 525 -22.17 -23.13 16.17
N ARG A 526 -23.49 -23.33 16.38
CA ARG A 526 -24.19 -22.94 17.62
C ARG A 526 -23.89 -23.92 18.76
N GLU A 527 -23.88 -25.22 18.46
CA GLU A 527 -23.57 -26.27 19.43
C GLU A 527 -22.12 -26.17 19.93
N LEU A 528 -21.15 -26.01 19.02
CA LEU A 528 -19.75 -25.71 19.34
C LEU A 528 -19.60 -24.42 20.16
N LYS A 529 -20.40 -23.37 19.91
CA LYS A 529 -20.40 -22.16 20.75
C LYS A 529 -20.95 -22.42 22.16
N LEU A 530 -21.94 -23.29 22.30
CA LEU A 530 -22.45 -23.74 23.60
C LEU A 530 -21.46 -24.66 24.33
N GLU A 531 -20.69 -25.47 23.59
CA GLU A 531 -19.63 -26.31 24.15
C GLU A 531 -18.42 -25.47 24.59
N ILE A 532 -17.94 -24.54 23.77
CA ILE A 532 -16.90 -23.56 24.13
C ILE A 532 -17.32 -22.74 25.35
N SER A 533 -18.61 -22.39 25.47
CA SER A 533 -19.14 -21.71 26.66
C SER A 533 -19.06 -22.59 27.91
N ARG A 534 -19.42 -23.88 27.81
CA ARG A 534 -19.31 -24.86 28.89
C ARG A 534 -17.85 -25.19 29.25
N MET A 535 -16.95 -25.24 28.27
CA MET A 535 -15.50 -25.38 28.47
C MET A 535 -14.90 -24.16 29.17
N ARG A 536 -15.31 -22.93 28.81
CA ARG A 536 -14.88 -21.70 29.50
C ARG A 536 -15.33 -21.67 30.96
N VAL A 537 -16.57 -22.07 31.25
CA VAL A 537 -17.05 -22.19 32.65
C VAL A 537 -16.20 -23.20 33.42
N ARG A 538 -15.95 -24.39 32.86
CA ARG A 538 -15.07 -25.40 33.49
C ARG A 538 -13.63 -24.94 33.67
N LEU A 539 -13.05 -24.21 32.71
CA LEU A 539 -11.72 -23.62 32.87
C LEU A 539 -11.70 -22.64 34.04
N SER A 540 -12.67 -21.72 34.14
CA SER A 540 -12.76 -20.79 35.26
C SER A 540 -13.28 -21.38 36.58
N GLU A 541 -13.65 -22.65 36.60
CA GLU A 541 -13.80 -23.47 37.82
C GLU A 541 -12.44 -24.09 38.20
N LEU A 542 -11.74 -24.72 37.25
CA LEU A 542 -10.41 -25.32 37.45
C LEU A 542 -9.32 -24.29 37.80
N GLU A 543 -9.37 -23.09 37.23
CA GLU A 543 -8.49 -21.95 37.57
C GLU A 543 -8.67 -21.57 39.04
N LYS A 544 -9.91 -21.51 39.53
CA LYS A 544 -10.22 -21.24 40.95
C LYS A 544 -9.76 -22.39 41.85
N GLU A 545 -9.98 -23.64 41.46
CA GLU A 545 -9.44 -24.79 42.20
C GLU A 545 -7.91 -24.76 42.25
N GLN A 546 -7.25 -24.37 41.15
CA GLN A 546 -5.80 -24.20 41.10
C GLN A 546 -5.31 -23.07 42.03
N ASP A 547 -6.02 -21.95 42.09
CA ASP A 547 -5.68 -20.84 42.99
C ASP A 547 -5.96 -21.16 44.46
N PHE A 548 -7.04 -21.89 44.78
CA PHE A 548 -7.24 -22.47 46.11
C PHE A 548 -6.11 -23.44 46.49
N MET A 549 -5.61 -24.26 45.55
CA MET A 549 -4.45 -25.13 45.80
C MET A 549 -3.15 -24.32 46.01
N LYS A 550 -2.87 -23.30 45.18
CA LYS A 550 -1.71 -22.40 45.36
C LYS A 550 -1.76 -21.68 46.71
N GLN A 551 -2.94 -21.21 47.13
CA GLN A 551 -3.15 -20.55 48.41
C GLN A 551 -2.92 -21.52 49.58
N GLY A 552 -3.51 -22.72 49.52
CA GLY A 552 -3.30 -23.77 50.52
C GLY A 552 -1.84 -24.26 50.63
N MET A 553 -1.06 -24.19 49.53
CA MET A 553 0.38 -24.46 49.55
C MET A 553 1.21 -23.29 50.13
N ARG A 554 0.73 -22.05 50.03
CA ARG A 554 1.36 -20.86 50.64
C ARG A 554 1.11 -20.76 52.14
N ASP A 555 -0.09 -21.10 52.60
CA ASP A 555 -0.52 -20.91 54.00
C ASP A 555 -0.01 -22.00 54.98
N GLY A 556 0.87 -22.90 54.51
CA GLY A 556 1.89 -23.56 55.36
C GLY A 556 1.40 -24.54 56.43
N LYS A 557 0.14 -25.03 56.38
CA LYS A 557 -0.43 -25.94 57.40
C LYS A 557 -0.66 -27.37 56.87
N PRO A 558 0.30 -28.30 57.07
CA PRO A 558 0.17 -29.68 56.63
C PRO A 558 -0.72 -30.50 57.57
N GLY A 559 -2.03 -30.50 57.34
CA GLY A 559 -2.92 -31.52 57.92
C GLY A 559 -4.32 -31.05 58.28
N GLU A 560 -5.26 -31.21 57.33
CA GLU A 560 -6.58 -31.82 57.57
C GLU A 560 -7.37 -31.97 56.26
N HIS A 561 -7.33 -30.95 55.38
CA HIS A 561 -8.14 -30.91 54.15
C HIS A 561 -7.72 -31.94 53.08
N GLY A 562 -6.47 -32.40 53.07
CA GLY A 562 -5.99 -33.40 52.09
C GLY A 562 -6.77 -34.72 52.08
N ARG A 563 -7.42 -35.11 53.19
CA ARG A 563 -8.27 -36.32 53.24
C ARG A 563 -9.65 -36.13 52.61
N ALA A 564 -10.14 -34.89 52.49
CA ALA A 564 -11.42 -34.61 51.83
C ALA A 564 -11.29 -34.71 50.29
N PHE A 565 -10.16 -34.29 49.73
CA PHE A 565 -9.92 -34.21 48.29
C PHE A 565 -10.00 -35.59 47.60
N PHE A 566 -9.30 -36.60 48.12
CA PHE A 566 -9.35 -37.97 47.59
C PHE A 566 -10.74 -38.62 47.71
N ALA A 567 -11.59 -38.18 48.64
CA ALA A 567 -12.98 -38.63 48.79
C ALA A 567 -13.98 -37.93 47.84
N SER A 568 -13.51 -36.96 47.05
CA SER A 568 -14.25 -36.38 45.92
C SER A 568 -13.94 -37.11 44.62
N ILE A 569 -12.63 -37.27 44.31
CA ILE A 569 -12.13 -37.88 43.07
C ILE A 569 -12.66 -39.33 42.89
N SER A 570 -12.76 -40.09 43.98
CA SER A 570 -13.30 -41.46 43.97
C SER A 570 -14.77 -41.57 43.54
N ARG A 571 -15.53 -40.47 43.48
CA ARG A 571 -16.91 -40.42 42.96
C ARG A 571 -17.02 -39.90 41.52
N GLY A 572 -15.96 -39.27 40.98
CA GLY A 572 -15.96 -38.77 39.60
C GLY A 572 -15.61 -39.84 38.55
N ILE A 573 -14.68 -40.74 38.88
CA ILE A 573 -14.06 -41.66 37.90
C ILE A 573 -14.96 -42.85 37.54
N GLY A 574 -15.92 -43.22 38.38
CA GLY A 574 -16.83 -44.37 38.18
C GLY A 574 -17.90 -44.19 37.09
N ARG A 575 -17.70 -43.30 36.11
CA ARG A 575 -18.72 -42.97 35.09
C ARG A 575 -18.18 -42.77 33.66
N MET A 576 -17.04 -43.37 33.33
CA MET A 576 -16.59 -43.56 31.93
C MET A 576 -16.82 -45.00 31.51
N GLY A 577 -17.68 -45.21 30.50
CA GLY A 577 -18.04 -46.56 30.03
C GLY A 577 -19.20 -46.57 29.03
N ILE A 578 -19.00 -45.98 27.85
CA ILE A 578 -19.94 -46.07 26.72
C ILE A 578 -19.14 -46.31 25.42
N PHE A 579 -19.02 -47.58 25.02
CA PHE A 579 -18.60 -48.00 23.68
C PHE A 579 -19.43 -49.21 23.23
N GLY A 580 -20.74 -48.97 23.00
CA GLY A 580 -21.70 -49.90 22.38
C GLY A 580 -22.01 -51.21 23.14
N PRO A 581 -22.81 -52.12 22.54
CA PRO A 581 -23.76 -51.94 21.43
C PRO A 581 -25.23 -52.16 21.87
N ALA A 582 -26.18 -52.25 20.92
CA ALA A 582 -27.61 -52.38 21.21
C ALA A 582 -28.06 -53.83 21.54
N GLY A 583 -29.08 -53.98 22.40
CA GLY A 583 -29.71 -55.26 22.73
C GLY A 583 -31.08 -55.11 23.42
N LYS A 584 -32.04 -55.99 23.09
CA LYS A 584 -33.42 -56.02 23.62
C LYS A 584 -33.49 -56.74 24.99
N GLY A 585 -34.45 -56.42 25.88
CA GLY A 585 -34.74 -57.30 27.03
C GLY A 585 -35.75 -56.77 28.06
N GLN A 586 -36.70 -57.60 28.47
CA GLN A 586 -37.87 -57.29 29.32
C GLN A 586 -37.61 -56.98 30.81
N GLN A 587 -38.54 -56.19 31.38
CA GLN A 587 -39.17 -56.28 32.72
C GLN A 587 -38.67 -57.38 33.71
N ASN A 588 -38.41 -57.02 35.00
CA ASN A 588 -39.42 -57.17 36.09
C ASN A 588 -39.00 -56.78 37.54
N SER A 589 -39.96 -56.16 38.25
CA SER A 589 -40.36 -56.25 39.68
C SER A 589 -39.41 -56.30 40.92
N ALA A 590 -39.86 -55.61 42.00
CA ALA A 590 -39.66 -55.83 43.46
C ALA A 590 -38.26 -55.50 44.09
N SER A 591 -38.09 -54.72 45.19
CA SER A 591 -38.63 -54.66 46.59
C SER A 591 -37.86 -55.59 47.58
N SER A 592 -37.57 -55.27 48.87
CA SER A 592 -37.90 -54.10 49.72
C SER A 592 -37.01 -53.99 51.02
N ARG A 593 -37.12 -52.86 51.76
CA ARG A 593 -36.94 -52.63 53.24
C ARG A 593 -35.54 -52.74 53.95
N LYS A 594 -35.15 -51.61 54.60
CA LYS A 594 -34.90 -51.34 56.05
C LYS A 594 -34.50 -52.52 57.00
N SER A 595 -33.66 -52.40 58.06
CA SER A 595 -33.30 -51.25 58.94
C SER A 595 -32.14 -51.52 59.94
N GLN A 596 -31.44 -50.43 60.37
CA GLN A 596 -30.90 -50.05 61.71
C GLN A 596 -30.39 -51.10 62.76
N GLY A 597 -29.27 -50.77 63.44
CA GLY A 597 -28.84 -51.35 64.75
C GLY A 597 -27.35 -51.10 65.09
N PRO A 598 -26.93 -50.56 66.27
CA PRO A 598 -25.54 -50.09 66.47
C PRO A 598 -24.78 -50.54 67.76
N ASP A 599 -23.47 -50.17 67.80
CA ASP A 599 -22.78 -49.44 68.91
C ASP A 599 -21.60 -50.09 69.70
N VAL A 600 -20.82 -49.21 70.37
CA VAL A 600 -19.84 -49.36 71.48
C VAL A 600 -18.36 -49.62 71.13
N LYS A 601 -17.47 -49.05 71.98
CA LYS A 601 -15.99 -48.95 71.84
C LYS A 601 -15.23 -49.50 73.05
N GLY A 602 -13.93 -49.78 72.88
CA GLY A 602 -12.92 -49.44 73.90
C GLY A 602 -11.50 -49.98 73.64
N HIS A 603 -10.49 -49.76 74.50
CA HIS A 603 -9.97 -48.55 75.19
C HIS A 603 -8.78 -48.94 76.10
N ARG A 604 -7.81 -48.00 76.39
CA ARG A 604 -6.76 -47.97 77.47
C ARG A 604 -5.29 -48.24 77.04
N ARG A 605 -4.33 -47.30 77.23
CA ARG A 605 -3.43 -47.01 78.41
C ARG A 605 -2.02 -47.67 78.24
N ARG A 606 -0.87 -47.20 78.78
CA ARG A 606 -0.46 -45.99 79.57
C ARG A 606 1.09 -45.87 79.63
N GLN A 607 1.61 -44.65 79.86
CA GLN A 607 2.85 -44.31 80.65
C GLN A 607 4.24 -44.82 80.16
N ARG A 608 5.42 -44.22 80.49
CA ARG A 608 5.82 -42.84 80.94
C ARG A 608 7.37 -42.72 80.92
N ARG A 609 7.92 -41.50 80.71
CA ARG A 609 9.29 -41.02 81.10
C ARG A 609 10.50 -41.70 80.41
N SER A 610 11.71 -41.10 80.34
CA SER A 610 12.14 -39.67 80.34
C SER A 610 13.68 -39.55 80.20
N ILE A 611 14.18 -38.39 79.71
CA ILE A 611 15.60 -37.94 79.76
C ILE A 611 16.52 -38.72 78.78
N ALA A 612 17.49 -38.10 78.11
CA ALA A 612 17.92 -36.69 78.12
C ALA A 612 17.42 -35.91 76.89
#